data_AF-E4YFU3-F1
#
_entry.id   AF-E4YFU3-F1
#
_cell.length_a   1.000
_cell.length_b   1.000
_cell.length_c   1.000
_cell.angle_alpha   90.00
_cell.angle_beta   90.00
_cell.angle_gamma   90.00
#
_symmetry.space_group_name_H-M   'P 1'
#
loop_
_entity.id
_entity.type
_entity.pdbx_description
1 polymer ?
#
loop_
_entity_poly.entity_id
_entity_poly.type
_entity_poly.pdbx_seq_one_letter_code
_entity_poly.pdbx_strand_id
1 'polypeptide(L)'
;MSFIIINLELCYSQKSTLALANQTTPLVVCHNDLLLNNFLYDKNISSMKIIDYEYLAPNPAAFDIANHFNEFVGTDDFGPDDYPKYLPDDSFIRWWLIEYLREFLGREPTEEELISYERSVKDMMPLSHYFWASWSMVQVEASVLDFDYVTYAKLRFDEAERLVQLRAGK
;
A
#
# COMPACT_ATOMS: atom_id res chain seq x y z
N MET A 1 6.96 -10.63 -22.49
CA MET A 1 6.05 -9.88 -21.62
C MET A 1 4.98 -10.77 -20.99
N SER A 2 4.23 -11.56 -21.78
CA SER A 2 3.14 -12.43 -21.28
C SER A 2 3.56 -13.41 -20.16
N PHE A 3 4.77 -13.97 -20.21
CA PHE A 3 5.27 -14.86 -19.14
C PHE A 3 5.55 -14.12 -17.82
N ILE A 4 5.95 -12.85 -17.86
CA ILE A 4 6.22 -12.04 -16.66
C ILE A 4 4.90 -11.67 -15.98
N ILE A 5 3.91 -11.24 -16.76
CA ILE A 5 2.57 -10.90 -16.27
C ILE A 5 1.92 -12.12 -15.59
N ILE A 6 1.98 -13.30 -16.22
CA ILE A 6 1.43 -14.54 -15.65
C ILE A 6 2.11 -14.88 -14.29
N ASN A 7 3.43 -14.73 -14.19
CA ASN A 7 4.12 -14.99 -12.91
C ASN A 7 3.76 -13.96 -11.83
N LEU A 8 3.59 -12.68 -12.19
CA LEU A 8 3.13 -11.65 -11.27
C LEU A 8 1.71 -11.92 -10.76
N GLU A 9 0.79 -12.27 -11.65
CA GLU A 9 -0.58 -12.63 -11.28
C GLU A 9 -0.63 -13.86 -10.38
N LEU A 10 0.20 -14.88 -10.66
CA LEU A 10 0.31 -16.08 -9.84
C LEU A 10 0.86 -15.74 -8.44
N CYS A 11 1.94 -14.96 -8.35
CA CYS A 11 2.48 -14.49 -7.08
C CYS A 11 1.43 -13.68 -6.30
N TYR A 12 0.79 -12.71 -6.95
CA TYR A 12 -0.27 -11.91 -6.34
C TYR A 12 -1.39 -12.79 -5.80
N SER A 13 -1.92 -13.71 -6.60
CA SER A 13 -3.04 -14.59 -6.25
C SER A 13 -2.70 -15.53 -5.08
N GLN A 14 -1.50 -16.13 -5.10
CA GLN A 14 -1.06 -17.02 -4.01
C GLN A 14 -0.84 -16.25 -2.71
N LYS A 15 -0.19 -15.09 -2.76
CA LYS A 15 0.12 -14.29 -1.58
C LYS A 15 -1.12 -13.57 -1.04
N SER A 16 -2.04 -13.16 -1.91
CA SER A 16 -3.29 -12.50 -1.51
C SER A 16 -4.18 -13.44 -0.73
N THR A 17 -4.25 -14.72 -1.10
CA THR A 17 -5.02 -15.72 -0.34
C THR A 17 -4.56 -15.81 1.13
N LEU A 18 -3.24 -15.83 1.38
CA LEU A 18 -2.70 -15.91 2.74
C LEU A 18 -2.95 -14.63 3.54
N ALA A 19 -2.68 -13.47 2.94
CA ALA A 19 -2.91 -12.18 3.58
C ALA A 19 -4.40 -11.92 3.85
N LEU A 20 -5.28 -12.33 2.94
CA LEU A 20 -6.74 -12.25 3.13
C LEU A 20 -7.24 -13.21 4.22
N ALA A 21 -6.62 -14.37 4.39
CA ALA A 21 -6.97 -15.30 5.48
C ALA A 21 -6.68 -14.72 6.88
N ASN A 22 -5.66 -13.85 7.00
CA ASN A 22 -5.28 -13.20 8.25
C ASN A 22 -5.90 -11.80 8.42
N GLN A 23 -6.51 -11.27 7.38
CA GLN A 23 -7.11 -9.94 7.37
C GLN A 23 -8.40 -9.93 8.20
N THR A 24 -8.46 -9.01 9.16
CA THR A 24 -9.57 -8.84 10.11
C THR A 24 -10.18 -7.44 10.09
N THR A 25 -9.60 -6.47 9.38
CA THR A 25 -10.16 -5.12 9.24
C THR A 25 -11.42 -5.12 8.34
N PRO A 26 -12.38 -4.22 8.58
CA PRO A 26 -13.63 -4.17 7.83
C PRO A 26 -13.41 -3.86 6.35
N LEU A 27 -14.32 -4.36 5.51
CA LEU A 27 -14.47 -3.92 4.12
C LEU A 27 -15.12 -2.53 4.12
N VAL A 28 -14.43 -1.54 3.57
CA VAL A 28 -14.89 -0.16 3.48
C VAL A 28 -14.68 0.36 2.06
N VAL A 29 -15.20 1.54 1.76
CA VAL A 29 -14.86 2.24 0.52
C VAL A 29 -13.45 2.81 0.68
N CYS A 30 -12.51 2.27 -0.08
CA CYS A 30 -11.11 2.67 -0.08
C CYS A 30 -10.79 3.50 -1.32
N HIS A 31 -9.88 4.46 -1.18
CA HIS A 31 -9.35 5.21 -2.32
C HIS A 31 -8.50 4.33 -3.23
N ASN A 32 -7.75 3.39 -2.62
CA ASN A 32 -6.82 2.44 -3.25
C ASN A 32 -5.60 3.07 -3.93
N ASP A 33 -5.46 4.39 -3.87
CA ASP A 33 -4.36 5.13 -4.49
C ASP A 33 -3.96 6.37 -3.68
N LEU A 34 -3.73 6.19 -2.37
CA LEU A 34 -3.33 7.26 -1.46
C LEU A 34 -1.84 7.64 -1.55
N LEU A 35 -1.36 7.90 -2.77
CA LEU A 35 -0.04 8.48 -3.02
C LEU A 35 0.00 9.97 -2.62
N LEU A 36 1.19 10.48 -2.31
CA LEU A 36 1.35 11.82 -1.72
C LEU A 36 0.78 12.95 -2.60
N ASN A 37 0.84 12.81 -3.93
CA ASN A 37 0.31 13.82 -4.86
C ASN A 37 -1.23 13.90 -4.85
N ASN A 38 -1.93 12.91 -4.28
CA ASN A 38 -3.39 12.90 -4.17
C ASN A 38 -3.89 13.65 -2.91
N PHE A 39 -2.98 14.19 -2.10
CA PHE A 39 -3.29 15.04 -0.95
C PHE A 39 -3.04 16.52 -1.29
N LEU A 40 -4.11 17.32 -1.28
CA LEU A 40 -4.05 18.76 -1.43
C LEU A 40 -4.12 19.43 -0.06
N TYR A 41 -3.05 20.12 0.36
CA TYR A 41 -3.03 20.90 1.58
C TYR A 41 -3.20 22.41 1.32
N ASP A 42 -4.28 22.99 1.83
CA ASP A 42 -4.49 24.44 1.83
C ASP A 42 -3.95 25.04 3.14
N LYS A 43 -2.83 25.75 3.01
CA LYS A 43 -2.14 26.42 4.13
C LYS A 43 -2.97 27.54 4.76
N ASN A 44 -3.88 28.17 4.02
CA ASN A 44 -4.64 29.32 4.50
C ASN A 44 -5.73 28.91 5.50
N ILE A 45 -6.29 27.72 5.31
CA ILE A 45 -7.37 27.18 6.15
C ILE A 45 -6.93 25.92 6.91
N SER A 46 -5.64 25.57 6.85
CA SER A 46 -5.04 24.39 7.48
C SER A 46 -5.83 23.11 7.24
N SER A 47 -6.30 22.92 6.00
CA SER A 47 -7.16 21.79 5.64
C SER A 47 -6.51 20.92 4.57
N MET A 48 -6.70 19.61 4.68
CA MET A 48 -6.27 18.64 3.69
C MET A 48 -7.47 18.07 2.95
N LYS A 49 -7.35 17.88 1.64
CA LYS A 49 -8.35 17.22 0.78
C LYS A 49 -7.68 16.10 0.01
N ILE A 50 -8.42 15.02 -0.20
CA ILE A 50 -8.01 13.91 -1.06
C ILE A 50 -8.70 14.09 -2.41
N ILE A 51 -7.98 13.82 -3.49
CA ILE A 51 -8.45 13.92 -4.87
C ILE A 51 -8.10 12.64 -5.64
N ASP A 52 -8.60 12.55 -6.88
CA ASP A 52 -8.25 11.49 -7.84
C ASP A 52 -8.76 10.08 -7.49
N TYR A 53 -10.10 9.96 -7.47
CA TYR A 53 -10.83 8.76 -7.04
C TYR A 53 -10.95 7.67 -8.13
N GLU A 54 -10.03 7.59 -9.09
CA GLU A 54 -10.12 6.66 -10.23
C GLU A 54 -10.13 5.18 -9.81
N TYR A 55 -9.43 4.85 -8.71
CA TYR A 55 -9.34 3.50 -8.15
C TYR A 55 -10.32 3.24 -6.99
N LEU A 56 -11.27 4.16 -6.74
CA LEU A 56 -12.23 4.06 -5.65
C LEU A 56 -13.04 2.77 -5.73
N ALA A 57 -12.89 1.88 -4.73
CA ALA A 57 -13.60 0.62 -4.69
C ALA A 57 -13.66 0.04 -3.27
N PRO A 58 -14.63 -0.85 -2.97
CA PRO A 58 -14.64 -1.61 -1.72
C PRO A 58 -13.37 -2.45 -1.56
N ASN A 59 -12.67 -2.29 -0.44
CA ASN A 59 -11.47 -3.06 -0.10
C ASN A 59 -11.31 -3.14 1.43
N PRO A 60 -10.53 -4.06 2.02
CA PRO A 60 -10.24 -4.00 3.44
C PRO A 60 -9.53 -2.69 3.79
N ALA A 61 -9.92 -2.05 4.89
CA ALA A 61 -9.34 -0.77 5.32
C ALA A 61 -7.80 -0.82 5.39
N ALA A 62 -7.24 -1.97 5.82
CA ALA A 62 -5.80 -2.12 5.91
C ALA A 62 -5.07 -2.04 4.55
N PHE A 63 -5.73 -2.32 3.42
CA PHE A 63 -5.10 -2.17 2.10
C PHE A 63 -4.80 -0.71 1.79
N ASP A 64 -5.77 0.18 2.04
CA ASP A 64 -5.61 1.62 1.75
C ASP A 64 -4.53 2.24 2.64
N ILE A 65 -4.49 1.84 3.91
CA ILE A 65 -3.46 2.24 4.87
C ILE A 65 -2.09 1.70 4.46
N ALA A 66 -2.01 0.42 4.10
CA ALA A 66 -0.76 -0.20 3.65
C ALA A 66 -0.22 0.44 2.38
N ASN A 67 -1.11 0.74 1.42
CA ASN A 67 -0.76 1.47 0.22
C ASN A 67 -0.20 2.85 0.57
N HIS A 68 -0.90 3.61 1.41
CA HIS A 68 -0.44 4.93 1.83
C HIS A 68 0.96 4.90 2.45
N PHE A 69 1.25 3.93 3.33
CA PHE A 69 2.59 3.76 3.91
C PHE A 69 3.65 3.39 2.88
N ASN A 70 3.34 2.57 1.88
CA ASN A 70 4.27 2.24 0.80
C ASN A 70 4.66 3.48 -0.03
N GLU A 71 3.79 4.48 -0.13
CA GLU A 71 4.04 5.71 -0.88
C GLU A 71 4.86 6.75 -0.11
N PHE A 72 5.27 6.47 1.14
CA PHE A 72 6.15 7.37 1.91
C PHE A 72 7.55 7.49 1.31
N VAL A 73 7.93 6.55 0.45
CA VAL A 73 9.17 6.61 -0.33
C VAL A 73 9.23 7.82 -1.28
N GLY A 74 8.07 8.40 -1.61
CA GLY A 74 7.95 9.56 -2.49
C GLY A 74 7.49 9.19 -3.90
N THR A 75 7.26 10.22 -4.71
CA THR A 75 6.68 10.12 -6.06
C THR A 75 7.70 10.32 -7.19
N ASP A 76 8.86 10.91 -6.89
CA ASP A 76 9.90 11.24 -7.87
C ASP A 76 11.23 10.56 -7.53
N ASP A 77 11.81 9.86 -8.51
CA ASP A 77 13.21 9.39 -8.56
C ASP A 77 13.68 8.63 -7.30
N PHE A 78 12.92 7.60 -6.89
CA PHE A 78 13.29 6.72 -5.79
C PHE A 78 13.80 5.36 -6.28
N GLY A 79 14.80 4.82 -5.58
CA GLY A 79 15.43 3.53 -5.84
C GLY A 79 15.10 2.47 -4.79
N PRO A 80 15.64 1.25 -4.95
CA PRO A 80 15.39 0.14 -4.03
C PRO A 80 15.88 0.42 -2.59
N ASP A 81 16.91 1.26 -2.43
CA ASP A 81 17.47 1.60 -1.12
C ASP A 81 16.62 2.62 -0.33
N ASP A 82 15.64 3.25 -0.97
CA ASP A 82 14.80 4.27 -0.34
C ASP A 82 13.64 3.64 0.46
N TYR A 83 13.13 2.47 0.07
CA TYR A 83 12.08 1.78 0.81
C TYR A 83 12.50 1.47 2.26
N PRO A 84 13.64 0.81 2.54
CA PRO A 84 14.09 0.58 3.91
C PRO A 84 14.31 1.87 4.73
N LYS A 85 14.53 3.01 4.06
CA LYS A 85 14.84 4.30 4.69
C LYS A 85 13.59 5.07 5.09
N TYR A 86 12.55 5.05 4.25
CA TYR A 86 11.38 5.91 4.40
C TYR A 86 10.09 5.17 4.76
N LEU A 87 10.06 3.83 4.66
CA LEU A 87 8.93 3.08 5.18
C LEU A 87 8.79 3.32 6.70
N PRO A 88 7.55 3.49 7.19
CA PRO A 88 7.32 3.73 8.60
C PRO A 88 7.72 2.51 9.44
N ASP A 89 8.34 2.77 10.59
CA ASP A 89 8.64 1.74 11.57
C ASP A 89 7.40 1.34 12.40
N ASP A 90 7.56 0.30 13.21
CA ASP A 90 6.47 -0.23 14.05
C ASP A 90 5.91 0.82 15.03
N SER A 91 6.73 1.77 15.49
CA SER A 91 6.30 2.82 16.41
C SER A 91 5.44 3.87 15.69
N PHE A 92 5.85 4.26 14.48
CA PHE A 92 5.08 5.16 13.64
C PHE A 92 3.76 4.54 13.20
N ILE A 93 3.78 3.30 12.71
CA ILE A 93 2.56 2.57 12.30
C ILE A 93 1.56 2.55 13.45
N ARG A 94 2.02 2.21 14.66
CA ARG A 94 1.17 2.16 15.84
C ARG A 94 0.59 3.53 16.19
N TRP A 95 1.42 4.57 16.23
CA TRP A 95 0.95 5.94 16.49
C TRP A 95 -0.10 6.38 15.47
N TRP A 96 0.14 6.14 14.19
CA TRP A 96 -0.79 6.52 13.12
C TRP A 96 -2.12 5.76 13.25
N LEU A 97 -2.07 4.46 13.56
CA LEU A 97 -3.26 3.63 13.75
C LEU A 97 -4.10 4.06 14.96
N ILE A 98 -3.47 4.56 16.04
CA ILE A 98 -4.20 5.13 17.18
C ILE A 98 -5.06 6.31 16.71
N GLU A 99 -4.48 7.26 15.98
CA GLU A 99 -5.20 8.43 15.49
C GLU A 99 -6.28 8.05 14.46
N TYR A 100 -5.95 7.18 13.50
CA TYR A 100 -6.90 6.69 12.51
C TYR A 100 -8.10 5.98 13.15
N LEU A 101 -7.86 5.05 14.07
CA LEU A 101 -8.93 4.29 14.72
C LEU A 101 -9.74 5.16 15.68
N ARG A 102 -9.11 6.12 16.36
CA ARG A 102 -9.83 7.08 17.21
C ARG A 102 -10.90 7.82 16.41
N GLU A 103 -10.52 8.36 15.25
CA GLU A 103 -11.45 9.06 14.36
C GLU A 103 -12.46 8.10 13.71
N PHE A 104 -12.02 6.93 13.25
CA PHE A 104 -12.88 5.96 12.57
C PHE A 104 -13.95 5.36 13.51
N LEU A 105 -13.60 5.09 14.76
CA LEU A 105 -14.48 4.47 15.75
C LEU A 105 -15.24 5.50 16.61
N GLY A 106 -14.76 6.74 16.67
CA GLY A 106 -15.28 7.78 17.57
C GLY A 106 -14.99 7.50 19.06
N ARG A 107 -13.99 6.67 19.36
CA ARG A 107 -13.52 6.32 20.71
C ARG A 107 -12.06 5.86 20.67
N GLU A 108 -11.41 5.77 21.83
CA GLU A 108 -10.08 5.14 21.90
C GLU A 108 -10.16 3.67 21.42
N PRO A 109 -9.21 3.23 20.57
CA PRO A 109 -9.12 1.84 20.14
C PRO A 109 -8.64 0.94 21.29
N THR A 110 -9.04 -0.33 21.27
CA THR A 110 -8.48 -1.33 22.20
C THR A 110 -7.13 -1.84 21.69
N GLU A 111 -6.37 -2.47 22.58
CA GLU A 111 -5.10 -3.11 22.21
C GLU A 111 -5.30 -4.25 21.19
N GLU A 112 -6.39 -5.00 21.31
CA GLU A 112 -6.73 -6.05 20.35
C GLU A 112 -7.02 -5.49 18.96
N GLU A 113 -7.71 -4.34 18.86
CA GLU A 113 -7.99 -3.65 17.60
C GLU A 113 -6.69 -3.14 16.96
N LEU A 114 -5.80 -2.54 17.76
CA LEU A 114 -4.49 -2.08 17.29
C LEU A 114 -3.65 -3.24 16.75
N ILE A 115 -3.52 -4.33 17.51
CA ILE A 115 -2.76 -5.53 17.10
C ILE A 115 -3.35 -6.15 15.82
N SER A 116 -4.68 -6.17 15.70
CA SER A 116 -5.38 -6.66 14.51
C SER A 116 -5.07 -5.80 13.28
N TYR A 117 -5.16 -4.47 13.40
CA TYR A 117 -4.84 -3.53 12.31
C TYR A 117 -3.35 -3.56 11.95
N GLU A 118 -2.45 -3.53 12.92
CA GLU A 118 -0.99 -3.59 12.70
C GLU A 118 -0.61 -4.83 11.89
N ARG A 119 -1.15 -6.00 12.25
CA ARG A 119 -0.92 -7.24 11.50
C ARG A 119 -1.48 -7.13 10.10
N SER A 120 -2.74 -6.71 9.98
CA SER A 120 -3.45 -6.65 8.71
C SER A 120 -2.79 -5.67 7.72
N VAL A 121 -2.31 -4.52 8.18
CA VAL A 121 -1.58 -3.54 7.37
C VAL A 121 -0.27 -4.16 6.86
N LYS A 122 0.53 -4.76 7.76
CA LYS A 122 1.80 -5.41 7.37
C LYS A 122 1.59 -6.60 6.42
N ASP A 123 0.45 -7.26 6.51
CA ASP A 123 0.03 -8.32 5.60
C ASP A 123 -0.32 -7.77 4.20
N MET A 124 -0.89 -6.56 4.14
CA MET A 124 -1.33 -5.91 2.91
C MET A 124 -0.24 -5.10 2.18
N MET A 125 0.81 -4.65 2.87
CA MET A 125 1.93 -3.91 2.25
C MET A 125 2.55 -4.62 1.03
N PRO A 126 2.96 -5.91 1.09
CA PRO A 126 3.46 -6.60 -0.10
C PRO A 126 2.39 -6.77 -1.19
N LEU A 127 1.11 -6.89 -0.84
CA LEU A 127 0.04 -6.96 -1.83
C LEU A 127 -0.13 -5.66 -2.62
N SER A 128 -0.06 -4.50 -1.95
CA SER A 128 -0.06 -3.21 -2.65
C SER A 128 1.10 -3.13 -3.63
N HIS A 129 2.30 -3.58 -3.25
CA HIS A 129 3.44 -3.63 -4.18
C HIS A 129 3.19 -4.53 -5.39
N TYR A 130 2.74 -5.77 -5.19
CA TYR A 130 2.42 -6.66 -6.30
C TYR A 130 1.29 -6.11 -7.19
N PHE A 131 0.29 -5.42 -6.63
CA PHE A 131 -0.77 -4.76 -7.38
C PHE A 131 -0.19 -3.71 -8.33
N TRP A 132 0.62 -2.78 -7.81
CA TRP A 132 1.22 -1.73 -8.63
C TRP A 132 2.29 -2.24 -9.60
N ALA A 133 3.01 -3.32 -9.25
CA ALA A 133 3.89 -4.01 -10.18
C ALA A 133 3.11 -4.57 -11.38
N SER A 134 1.96 -5.21 -11.12
CA SER A 134 1.10 -5.78 -12.15
C SER A 134 0.48 -4.68 -13.01
N TRP A 135 -0.05 -3.62 -12.38
CA TRP A 135 -0.56 -2.44 -13.06
C TRP A 135 0.49 -1.85 -14.01
N SER A 136 1.72 -1.66 -13.52
CA SER A 136 2.80 -1.07 -14.32
C SER A 136 3.15 -1.92 -15.53
N MET A 137 3.18 -3.25 -15.38
CA MET A 137 3.42 -4.14 -16.52
C MET A 137 2.33 -4.08 -17.59
N VAL A 138 1.06 -3.83 -17.21
CA VAL A 138 -0.02 -3.59 -18.18
C VAL A 138 0.20 -2.25 -18.90
N GLN A 139 0.66 -1.23 -18.19
CA GLN A 139 0.90 0.10 -18.75
C GLN A 139 2.04 0.15 -19.77
N VAL A 140 2.98 -0.80 -19.74
CA VAL A 140 4.05 -0.92 -20.77
C VAL A 140 3.48 -0.92 -22.19
N GLU A 141 2.33 -1.56 -22.41
CA GLU A 141 1.69 -1.68 -23.73
C GLU A 141 0.51 -0.72 -23.90
N ALA A 142 -0.11 -0.28 -22.79
CA ALA A 142 -1.35 0.47 -22.81
C ALA A 142 -1.18 2.00 -22.70
N SER A 143 -0.09 2.46 -22.08
CA SER A 143 0.13 3.87 -21.79
C SER A 143 0.78 4.62 -22.95
N VAL A 144 0.46 5.90 -23.06
CA VAL A 144 1.14 6.85 -23.96
C VAL A 144 2.13 7.76 -23.24
N LEU A 145 2.24 7.63 -21.91
CA LEU A 145 3.14 8.43 -21.09
C LEU A 145 4.59 7.94 -21.23
N ASP A 146 5.53 8.90 -21.20
CA ASP A 146 6.96 8.61 -21.16
C ASP A 146 7.40 8.31 -19.72
N PHE A 147 7.23 7.05 -19.32
CA PHE A 147 7.56 6.56 -17.99
C PHE A 147 8.18 5.15 -18.08
N ASP A 148 9.20 4.88 -17.27
CA ASP A 148 9.85 3.56 -17.24
C ASP A 148 9.05 2.54 -16.41
N TYR A 149 7.95 2.07 -16.99
CA TYR A 149 7.04 1.10 -16.40
C TYR A 149 7.71 -0.23 -16.04
N VAL A 150 8.76 -0.63 -16.77
CA VAL A 150 9.45 -1.91 -16.51
C VAL A 150 10.30 -1.78 -15.25
N THR A 151 11.07 -0.70 -15.12
CA THR A 151 11.87 -0.45 -13.92
C THR A 151 10.99 -0.25 -12.70
N TYR A 152 9.89 0.51 -12.81
CA TYR A 152 8.94 0.67 -11.72
C TYR A 152 8.28 -0.66 -11.31
N ALA A 153 7.84 -1.47 -12.27
CA ALA A 153 7.28 -2.78 -11.98
C ALA A 153 8.25 -3.69 -11.22
N LYS A 154 9.52 -3.70 -11.67
CA LYS A 154 10.59 -4.45 -11.01
C LYS A 154 10.83 -3.95 -9.58
N LEU A 155 10.90 -2.64 -9.39
CA LEU A 155 11.14 -2.02 -8.10
C LEU A 155 10.04 -2.39 -7.09
N ARG A 156 8.77 -2.30 -7.48
CA ARG A 156 7.63 -2.71 -6.64
C ARG A 156 7.69 -4.22 -6.35
N PHE A 157 7.94 -5.05 -7.35
CA PHE A 157 8.01 -6.50 -7.17
C PHE A 157 9.13 -6.91 -6.19
N ASP A 158 10.34 -6.38 -6.37
CA ASP A 158 11.49 -6.70 -5.52
C ASP A 158 11.22 -6.28 -4.06
N GLU A 159 10.56 -5.15 -3.85
CA GLU A 159 10.16 -4.70 -2.51
C GLU A 159 9.09 -5.61 -1.87
N ALA A 160 8.11 -6.08 -2.66
CA ALA A 160 7.12 -7.05 -2.19
C ALA A 160 7.80 -8.33 -1.67
N GLU A 161 8.75 -8.87 -2.44
CA GLU A 161 9.51 -10.06 -2.06
C GLU A 161 10.37 -9.80 -0.80
N ARG A 162 10.99 -8.63 -0.68
CA ARG A 162 11.75 -8.23 0.51
C ARG A 162 10.88 -8.23 1.76
N LEU A 163 9.70 -7.62 1.71
CA LEU A 163 8.75 -7.59 2.83
C LEU A 163 8.24 -8.99 3.21
N VAL A 164 7.96 -9.84 2.21
CA VAL A 164 7.56 -11.23 2.45
C VAL A 164 8.67 -12.01 3.16
N GLN A 165 9.92 -11.87 2.73
CA GLN A 165 11.07 -12.54 3.34
C GLN A 165 11.33 -12.07 4.78
N LEU A 166 11.27 -10.76 5.04
CA LEU A 166 11.41 -10.20 6.39
C LEU A 166 10.35 -10.72 7.37
N ARG A 167 9.17 -11.05 6.87
CA ARG A 167 8.07 -11.60 7.68
C ARG A 167 8.18 -13.11 7.87
N ALA A 168 8.75 -13.85 6.93
CA ALA A 168 8.99 -15.30 7.07
C ALA A 168 10.16 -15.64 8.01
N GLY A 169 11.08 -14.70 8.23
CA GLY A 169 12.23 -14.86 9.14
C GLY A 169 11.98 -14.43 10.59
N LYS A 170 10.77 -13.97 10.92
CA LYS A 170 10.33 -13.63 12.29
C LYS A 170 9.45 -14.76 12.84
#